data_AF-A0A966F8B5-F1
#
_entry.id   AF-A0A966F8B5-F1
#
_cell.length_a   1.000
_cell.length_b   1.000
_cell.length_c   1.000
_cell.angle_alpha   90.00
_cell.angle_beta   90.00
_cell.angle_gamma   90.00
#
_symmetry.space_group_name_H-M   'P 1'
#
loop_
_entity.id
_entity.type
_entity.pdbx_description
1 polymer ?
#
loop_
_entity_poly.entity_id
_entity_poly.type
_entity_poly.pdbx_seq_one_letter_code
_entity_poly.pdbx_strand_id
1 'polypeptide(L)'
;VVAPQPGIPAGRAALVPLQGVQAPYPQLQDVADESFQALRQRLAAETGWDVLADLENAYVTLTTPLDPGFSEGWLYTGRAFSLNPSLVTAGLINVVHEDFGQQTYWRVFISSRAQDGSQGELLRQLPWDFSTRYNGDPVAFEQGGSLMNAIPKGYWLDFTALALQYGWERLPALSNWRTYFSGARFNEFALTQGLTWREAMLELYPPEALITPTAVIPPTRTPTRTPWGYKPPTPTLTPTPQPTFTPSP
;
A
#
# COMPACT_ATOMS: atom_id res chain seq x y z
N VAL A 1 -16.25 21.16 0.36
CA VAL A 1 -15.63 22.30 1.08
C VAL A 1 -15.09 21.71 2.36
N VAL A 2 -13.77 21.64 2.53
CA VAL A 2 -13.13 21.07 3.73
C VAL A 2 -13.51 21.93 4.93
N ALA A 3 -14.18 21.35 5.93
CA ALA A 3 -14.50 22.08 7.15
C ALA A 3 -13.22 22.28 7.98
N PRO A 4 -12.94 23.51 8.48
CA PRO A 4 -11.74 23.73 9.27
C PRO A 4 -11.84 23.00 10.62
N GLN A 5 -10.96 22.01 10.85
CA GLN A 5 -10.80 21.37 12.16
C GLN A 5 -9.73 22.08 13.02
N PRO A 6 -9.95 22.24 14.33
CA PRO A 6 -8.99 22.89 15.22
C PRO A 6 -7.69 22.07 15.31
N GLY A 7 -6.55 22.72 15.06
CA GLY A 7 -5.22 22.11 15.13
C GLY A 7 -4.61 21.67 13.80
N ILE A 8 -5.36 21.76 12.70
CA ILE A 8 -4.86 21.46 11.35
C ILE A 8 -4.50 22.77 10.64
N PRO A 9 -3.27 22.92 10.10
CA PRO A 9 -2.90 24.08 9.29
C PRO A 9 -3.91 24.31 8.16
N ALA A 10 -4.29 25.58 7.94
CA ALA A 10 -5.30 25.93 6.94
C ALA A 10 -4.99 25.30 5.57
N GLY A 11 -5.97 24.62 4.98
CA GLY A 11 -5.87 23.98 3.66
C GLY A 11 -5.47 22.51 3.65
N ARG A 12 -5.26 21.86 4.81
CA ARG A 12 -5.02 20.41 4.88
C ARG A 12 -6.28 19.63 5.24
N ALA A 13 -6.39 18.43 4.68
CA ALA A 13 -7.42 17.47 5.02
C ALA A 13 -7.19 16.89 6.43
N ALA A 14 -8.28 16.63 7.13
CA ALA A 14 -8.27 15.93 8.40
C ALA A 14 -8.32 14.42 8.20
N LEU A 15 -7.64 13.66 9.06
CA LEU A 15 -7.85 12.22 9.21
C LEU A 15 -8.91 11.98 10.27
N VAL A 16 -10.01 11.35 9.88
CA VAL A 16 -11.16 11.01 10.71
C VAL A 16 -11.09 9.53 11.08
N PRO A 17 -11.24 9.18 12.38
CA PRO A 17 -11.27 7.79 12.81
C PRO A 17 -12.56 7.08 12.35
N LEU A 18 -12.39 5.90 11.76
CA LEU A 18 -13.48 5.04 11.32
C LEU A 18 -14.10 4.30 12.50
N GLN A 19 -15.36 4.61 12.82
CA GLN A 19 -16.08 3.97 13.92
C GLN A 19 -16.41 2.51 13.60
N GLY A 20 -16.12 1.62 14.56
CA GLY A 20 -16.41 0.19 14.43
C GLY A 20 -15.58 -0.52 13.36
N VAL A 21 -14.43 0.03 12.94
CA VAL A 21 -13.48 -0.60 12.03
C VAL A 21 -12.19 -0.93 12.79
N GLN A 22 -11.71 -2.14 12.59
CA GLN A 22 -10.44 -2.63 13.10
C GLN A 22 -9.40 -2.57 11.98
N ALA A 23 -8.29 -1.89 12.26
CA ALA A 23 -7.11 -1.78 11.39
C ALA A 23 -5.95 -1.23 12.25
N PRO A 24 -4.68 -1.35 11.79
CA PRO A 24 -3.54 -0.72 12.46
C PRO A 24 -3.70 0.80 12.64
N TYR A 25 -4.15 1.47 11.58
CA TYR A 25 -4.53 2.89 11.59
C TYR A 25 -5.91 3.04 10.93
N PRO A 26 -7.02 2.96 11.71
CA PRO A 26 -8.38 2.98 11.19
C PRO A 26 -8.85 4.42 10.96
N GLN A 27 -8.16 5.14 10.07
CA GLN A 27 -8.44 6.53 9.77
C GLN A 27 -8.50 6.72 8.25
N LEU A 28 -9.39 7.59 7.78
CA LEU A 28 -9.45 8.07 6.40
C LEU A 28 -9.53 9.59 6.39
N GLN A 29 -9.27 10.20 5.24
CA GLN A 29 -9.56 11.62 5.08
C GLN A 29 -11.06 11.89 5.23
N ASP A 30 -11.41 13.07 5.74
CA ASP A 30 -12.78 13.61 5.86
C ASP A 30 -13.54 13.68 4.51
N VAL A 31 -12.86 13.59 3.37
CA VAL A 31 -13.51 13.54 2.05
C VAL A 31 -13.84 12.12 1.59
N ALA A 32 -13.32 11.11 2.30
CA ALA A 32 -13.39 9.70 1.94
C ALA A 32 -14.22 8.88 2.94
N ASP A 33 -14.38 9.35 4.17
CA ASP A 33 -15.02 8.57 5.23
C ASP A 33 -16.52 8.37 5.00
N GLU A 34 -17.28 9.37 4.51
CA GLU A 34 -18.71 9.14 4.26
C GLU A 34 -18.95 8.15 3.12
N SER A 35 -18.14 8.22 2.06
CA SER A 35 -18.20 7.24 0.96
C SER A 35 -17.87 5.84 1.46
N PHE A 36 -16.84 5.69 2.30
CA PHE A 36 -16.48 4.42 2.91
C PHE A 36 -17.62 3.86 3.78
N GLN A 37 -18.22 4.68 4.64
CA GLN A 37 -19.33 4.24 5.50
C GLN A 37 -20.55 3.84 4.68
N ALA A 38 -20.87 4.57 3.61
CA ALA A 38 -21.98 4.23 2.74
C ALA A 38 -21.73 2.91 1.97
N LEU A 39 -20.51 2.70 1.47
CA LEU A 39 -20.09 1.43 0.85
C LEU A 39 -20.21 0.27 1.87
N ARG A 40 -19.70 0.46 3.09
CA ARG A 40 -19.75 -0.54 4.16
C ARG A 40 -21.18 -0.95 4.50
N GLN A 41 -22.06 0.02 4.72
CA GLN A 41 -23.48 -0.25 5.01
C GLN A 41 -24.16 -1.01 3.88
N ARG A 42 -23.88 -0.61 2.63
CA ARG A 42 -24.45 -1.27 1.46
C ARG A 42 -23.93 -2.70 1.30
N LEU A 43 -22.63 -2.91 1.45
CA LEU A 43 -22.01 -4.23 1.40
C LEU A 43 -22.61 -5.16 2.47
N ALA A 44 -22.75 -4.67 3.70
CA ALA A 44 -23.31 -5.45 4.80
C ALA A 44 -24.78 -5.83 4.54
N ALA A 45 -25.57 -4.95 3.94
CA ALA A 45 -26.94 -5.23 3.55
C ALA A 45 -27.03 -6.31 2.46
N GLU A 46 -26.14 -6.28 1.47
CA GLU A 46 -26.16 -7.24 0.35
C GLU A 46 -25.54 -8.60 0.68
N THR A 47 -24.56 -8.64 1.56
CA THR A 47 -23.83 -9.88 1.90
C THR A 47 -24.26 -10.47 3.24
N GLY A 48 -24.95 -9.72 4.10
CA GLY A 48 -25.39 -10.20 5.42
C GLY A 48 -24.29 -10.27 6.49
N TRP A 49 -23.09 -9.76 6.19
CA TRP A 49 -21.98 -9.57 7.13
C TRP A 49 -21.16 -8.33 6.80
N ASP A 50 -20.47 -7.79 7.79
CA ASP A 50 -19.69 -6.57 7.66
C ASP A 50 -18.21 -6.87 7.39
N VAL A 51 -17.89 -7.07 6.11
CA VAL A 51 -16.52 -7.42 5.69
C VAL A 51 -15.53 -6.26 5.87
N LEU A 52 -16.02 -5.00 5.82
CA LEU A 52 -15.16 -3.82 6.01
C LEU A 52 -14.98 -3.43 7.49
N ALA A 53 -15.53 -4.21 8.42
CA ALA A 53 -15.27 -4.02 9.85
C ALA A 53 -13.84 -4.42 10.25
N ASP A 54 -13.18 -5.28 9.49
CA ASP A 54 -11.78 -5.69 9.69
C ASP A 54 -10.98 -5.47 8.41
N LEU A 55 -10.07 -4.51 8.44
CA LEU A 55 -9.23 -4.13 7.32
C LEU A 55 -7.79 -4.50 7.60
N GLU A 56 -7.04 -4.80 6.54
CA GLU A 56 -5.59 -4.88 6.65
C GLU A 56 -5.04 -3.49 7.00
N ASN A 57 -5.46 -2.46 6.26
CA ASN A 57 -5.09 -1.07 6.48
C ASN A 57 -6.19 -0.13 5.97
N ALA A 58 -6.39 1.01 6.65
CA ALA A 58 -7.10 2.16 6.10
C ALA A 58 -6.15 3.36 5.87
N TYR A 59 -5.05 3.41 6.62
CA TYR A 59 -4.02 4.42 6.48
C TYR A 59 -2.66 3.85 6.86
N VAL A 60 -1.61 4.39 6.27
CA VAL A 60 -0.22 4.08 6.63
C VAL A 60 0.52 5.40 6.82
N THR A 61 1.40 5.48 7.83
CA THR A 61 2.18 6.69 8.12
C THR A 61 3.42 6.80 7.22
N LEU A 62 3.84 8.01 6.86
CA LEU A 62 5.05 8.26 6.05
C LEU A 62 6.35 7.64 6.57
N THR A 63 6.41 7.29 7.86
CA THR A 63 7.58 6.65 8.49
C THR A 63 7.65 5.16 8.23
N THR A 64 6.54 4.55 7.79
CA THR A 64 6.49 3.12 7.45
C THR A 64 7.05 2.94 6.05
N PRO A 65 8.06 2.06 5.85
CA PRO A 65 8.60 1.81 4.53
C PRO A 65 7.56 1.16 3.62
N LEU A 66 7.61 1.49 2.33
CA LEU A 66 6.83 0.79 1.32
C LEU A 66 7.38 -0.61 1.08
N ASP A 67 6.46 -1.54 0.83
CA ASP A 67 6.80 -2.86 0.34
C ASP A 67 7.50 -2.79 -1.03
N PRO A 68 8.35 -3.77 -1.39
CA PRO A 68 9.09 -3.75 -2.64
C PRO A 68 8.19 -3.60 -3.88
N GLY A 69 8.44 -2.57 -4.68
CA GLY A 69 7.69 -2.28 -5.91
C GLY A 69 6.51 -1.33 -5.71
N PHE A 70 6.11 -1.03 -4.47
CA PHE A 70 5.19 0.06 -4.20
C PHE A 70 6.00 1.37 -4.25
N SER A 71 5.73 2.22 -5.26
CA SER A 71 6.31 3.57 -5.34
C SER A 71 5.32 4.66 -4.89
N GLU A 72 4.03 4.41 -5.09
CA GLU A 72 2.93 5.36 -4.86
C GLU A 72 1.78 4.64 -4.14
N GLY A 73 1.98 4.38 -2.84
CA GLY A 73 0.99 3.73 -1.99
C GLY A 73 -0.15 4.70 -1.65
N TRP A 74 -1.38 4.41 -2.10
CA TRP A 74 -2.52 5.30 -1.85
C TRP A 74 -2.92 5.31 -0.38
N LEU A 75 -2.59 4.27 0.39
CA LEU A 75 -2.81 4.23 1.84
C LEU A 75 -2.14 5.39 2.59
N TYR A 76 -1.05 5.98 2.07
CA TYR A 76 -0.45 7.16 2.70
C TYR A 76 -1.32 8.40 2.60
N THR A 77 -2.18 8.48 1.59
CA THR A 77 -3.01 9.66 1.34
C THR A 77 -4.18 9.74 2.31
N GLY A 78 -4.56 8.63 2.95
CA GLY A 78 -5.81 8.50 3.69
C GLY A 78 -7.05 8.39 2.78
N ARG A 79 -6.86 8.15 1.48
CA ARG A 79 -7.92 7.98 0.47
C ARG A 79 -7.95 6.56 -0.10
N ALA A 80 -7.46 5.57 0.64
CA ALA A 80 -7.49 4.17 0.25
C ALA A 80 -7.76 3.28 1.45
N PHE A 81 -8.22 2.05 1.19
CA PHE A 81 -8.26 1.00 2.19
C PHE A 81 -7.87 -0.33 1.56
N SER A 82 -7.44 -1.27 2.40
CA SER A 82 -7.06 -2.62 2.01
C SER A 82 -7.88 -3.66 2.77
N LEU A 83 -8.54 -4.55 2.02
CA LEU A 83 -9.21 -5.73 2.59
C LEU A 83 -8.18 -6.67 3.22
N ASN A 84 -8.59 -7.38 4.28
CA ASN A 84 -7.74 -8.38 4.91
C ASN A 84 -7.48 -9.57 3.95
N PRO A 85 -6.22 -9.85 3.53
CA PRO A 85 -5.92 -10.93 2.58
C PRO A 85 -6.30 -12.32 3.11
N SER A 86 -6.39 -12.49 4.43
CA SER A 86 -6.81 -13.76 5.04
C SER A 86 -8.22 -14.20 4.63
N LEU A 87 -9.06 -13.26 4.18
CA LEU A 87 -10.39 -13.54 3.65
C LEU A 87 -10.36 -14.42 2.39
N VAL A 88 -9.27 -14.37 1.60
CA VAL A 88 -9.06 -15.28 0.46
C VAL A 88 -8.83 -16.69 0.97
N THR A 89 -7.92 -16.87 1.92
CA THR A 89 -7.62 -18.18 2.52
C THR A 89 -8.81 -18.76 3.29
N ALA A 90 -9.64 -17.90 3.88
CA ALA A 90 -10.89 -18.29 4.53
C ALA A 90 -12.00 -18.70 3.54
N GLY A 91 -11.77 -18.54 2.23
CA GLY A 91 -12.78 -18.80 1.20
C GLY A 91 -13.93 -17.79 1.19
N LEU A 92 -13.75 -16.63 1.81
CA LEU A 92 -14.76 -15.56 1.86
C LEU A 92 -14.63 -14.59 0.68
N ILE A 93 -13.44 -14.49 0.10
CA ILE A 93 -13.15 -13.72 -1.11
C ILE A 93 -12.66 -14.64 -2.22
N ASN A 94 -13.19 -14.45 -3.43
CA ASN A 94 -12.63 -14.95 -4.67
C ASN A 94 -12.15 -13.80 -5.54
N VAL A 95 -11.11 -14.03 -6.32
CA VAL A 95 -10.50 -13.01 -7.16
C VAL A 95 -10.42 -13.51 -8.60
N VAL A 96 -10.89 -12.72 -9.56
CA VAL A 96 -10.82 -13.04 -10.99
C VAL A 96 -9.78 -12.15 -11.66
N HIS A 97 -8.93 -12.76 -12.48
CA HIS A 97 -7.87 -12.09 -13.23
C HIS A 97 -8.46 -11.33 -14.43
N GLU A 98 -8.16 -10.04 -14.57
CA GLU A 98 -8.57 -9.22 -15.71
C GLU A 98 -7.38 -8.40 -16.23
N ASP A 99 -6.98 -8.60 -17.48
CA ASP A 99 -5.91 -7.82 -18.11
C ASP A 99 -6.46 -6.67 -18.95
N PHE A 100 -5.90 -5.48 -18.76
CA PHE A 100 -6.18 -4.29 -19.56
C PHE A 100 -4.86 -3.76 -20.13
N GLY A 101 -4.59 -4.07 -21.40
CA GLY A 101 -3.32 -3.75 -22.04
C GLY A 101 -2.15 -4.48 -21.37
N GLN A 102 -1.23 -3.73 -20.76
CA GLN A 102 -0.08 -4.30 -20.03
C GLN A 102 -0.29 -4.36 -18.51
N GLN A 103 -1.46 -3.91 -18.03
CA GLN A 103 -1.78 -3.88 -16.61
C GLN A 103 -2.69 -5.04 -16.25
N THR A 104 -2.34 -5.75 -15.19
CA THR A 104 -3.18 -6.76 -14.58
C THR A 104 -4.02 -6.11 -13.50
N TYR A 105 -5.32 -6.35 -13.55
CA TYR A 105 -6.29 -5.97 -12.53
C TYR A 105 -6.96 -7.22 -11.98
N TRP A 106 -7.56 -7.05 -10.81
CA TRP A 106 -8.26 -8.10 -10.12
C TRP A 106 -9.69 -7.65 -9.86
N ARG A 107 -10.65 -8.53 -10.16
CA ARG A 107 -12.04 -8.35 -9.79
C ARG A 107 -12.31 -9.17 -8.54
N VAL A 108 -12.80 -8.53 -7.50
CA VAL A 108 -12.98 -9.11 -6.17
C VAL A 108 -14.44 -9.45 -5.96
N PHE A 109 -14.69 -10.69 -5.56
CA PHE A 109 -16.00 -11.21 -5.24
C PHE A 109 -16.06 -11.62 -3.78
N ILE A 110 -17.07 -11.17 -3.06
CA ILE A 110 -17.30 -11.45 -1.64
C ILE A 110 -18.44 -12.44 -1.53
N SER A 111 -18.26 -13.53 -0.78
CA SER A 111 -19.33 -14.48 -0.52
C SER A 111 -20.50 -13.82 0.23
N SER A 112 -21.72 -14.23 -0.07
CA SER A 112 -22.89 -13.88 0.75
C SER A 112 -22.99 -14.80 1.97
N ARG A 113 -23.59 -14.31 3.06
CA ARG A 113 -23.91 -15.13 4.23
C ARG A 113 -25.03 -16.11 3.91
N ALA A 114 -26.07 -15.64 3.22
CA ALA A 114 -27.15 -16.48 2.73
C ALA A 114 -26.73 -17.13 1.41
N GLN A 115 -26.54 -18.45 1.44
CA GLN A 115 -26.12 -19.27 0.30
C GLN A 115 -27.31 -19.96 -0.38
N ASP A 116 -28.51 -19.39 -0.24
CA ASP A 116 -29.78 -19.88 -0.77
C ASP A 116 -30.22 -19.14 -2.05
N GLY A 117 -29.47 -18.13 -2.48
CA GLY A 117 -29.75 -17.32 -3.67
C GLY A 117 -30.61 -16.09 -3.42
N SER A 118 -30.95 -15.79 -2.16
CA SER A 118 -31.58 -14.52 -1.78
C SER A 118 -30.62 -13.33 -1.88
N GLN A 119 -29.31 -13.59 -1.85
CA GLN A 119 -28.22 -12.61 -1.89
C GLN A 119 -27.12 -13.07 -2.86
N GLY A 120 -26.50 -12.11 -3.55
CA GLY A 120 -25.40 -12.35 -4.49
C GLY A 120 -25.81 -13.07 -5.78
N GLU A 121 -24.83 -13.45 -6.58
CA GLU A 121 -25.00 -14.19 -7.82
C GLU A 121 -23.99 -15.34 -7.95
N LEU A 122 -24.27 -16.28 -8.84
CA LEU A 122 -23.32 -17.34 -9.16
C LEU A 122 -22.13 -16.75 -9.92
N LEU A 123 -20.93 -17.18 -9.55
CA LEU A 123 -19.73 -16.87 -10.33
C LEU A 123 -19.84 -17.48 -11.73
N ARG A 124 -19.37 -16.74 -12.73
CA ARG A 124 -19.37 -17.14 -14.14
C ARG A 124 -17.98 -17.37 -14.70
N GLN A 125 -16.96 -17.01 -13.93
CA GLN A 125 -15.55 -17.07 -14.31
C GLN A 125 -14.78 -17.87 -13.28
N LEU A 126 -13.69 -18.51 -13.72
CA LEU A 126 -12.78 -19.21 -12.83
C LEU A 126 -11.95 -18.20 -12.05
N PRO A 127 -11.98 -18.23 -10.71
CA PRO A 127 -11.08 -17.41 -9.92
C PRO A 127 -9.63 -17.84 -10.09
N TRP A 128 -8.73 -16.91 -9.79
CA TRP A 128 -7.30 -17.15 -9.66
C TRP A 128 -6.98 -17.63 -8.25
N ASP A 129 -6.28 -18.74 -8.15
CA ASP A 129 -5.78 -19.30 -6.91
C ASP A 129 -4.31 -18.90 -6.72
N PHE A 130 -4.08 -17.98 -5.79
CA PHE A 130 -2.73 -17.55 -5.43
C PHE A 130 -1.94 -18.61 -4.63
N SER A 131 -2.62 -19.59 -4.02
CA SER A 131 -1.96 -20.58 -3.18
C SER A 131 -1.13 -21.58 -3.99
N THR A 132 -1.49 -21.81 -5.26
CA THR A 132 -0.82 -22.80 -6.13
C THR A 132 0.63 -22.48 -6.43
N ARG A 133 1.03 -21.22 -6.30
CA ARG A 133 2.44 -20.79 -6.39
C ARG A 133 3.35 -21.44 -5.34
N TYR A 134 2.78 -21.95 -4.24
CA TYR A 134 3.52 -22.60 -3.14
C TYR A 134 3.48 -24.14 -3.24
N ASN A 135 2.83 -24.71 -4.25
CA ASN A 135 2.60 -26.16 -4.36
C ASN A 135 3.70 -26.91 -5.14
N GLY A 136 4.80 -26.24 -5.51
CA GLY A 136 5.93 -26.85 -6.20
C GLY A 136 5.74 -27.07 -7.71
N ASP A 137 4.65 -26.58 -8.29
CA ASP A 137 4.47 -26.52 -9.75
C ASP A 137 5.24 -25.32 -10.32
N PRO A 138 6.24 -25.53 -11.20
CA PRO A 138 7.01 -24.44 -11.80
C PRO A 138 6.15 -23.46 -12.60
N VAL A 139 5.11 -23.96 -13.29
CA VAL A 139 4.26 -23.10 -14.15
C VAL A 139 3.42 -22.18 -13.28
N ALA A 140 2.77 -22.71 -12.25
CA ALA A 140 2.01 -21.90 -11.30
C ALA A 140 2.90 -20.91 -10.53
N PHE A 141 4.13 -21.31 -10.19
CA PHE A 141 5.10 -20.42 -9.55
C PHE A 141 5.44 -19.22 -10.45
N GLU A 142 5.81 -19.46 -11.71
CA GLU A 142 6.15 -18.41 -12.67
C GLU A 142 4.97 -17.49 -13.00
N GLN A 143 3.75 -18.03 -13.00
CA GLN A 143 2.53 -17.27 -13.26
C GLN A 143 1.98 -16.54 -12.04
N GLY A 144 2.50 -16.78 -10.84
CA GLY A 144 2.00 -16.19 -9.59
C GLY A 144 0.70 -16.80 -9.08
N GLY A 145 0.42 -18.04 -9.46
CA GLY A 145 -0.80 -18.79 -9.15
C GLY A 145 -1.31 -19.50 -10.41
N SER A 146 -2.55 -19.98 -10.36
CA SER A 146 -3.22 -20.60 -11.50
C SER A 146 -4.72 -20.42 -11.40
N LEU A 147 -5.44 -20.64 -12.51
CA LEU A 147 -6.90 -20.73 -12.43
C LEU A 147 -7.33 -21.91 -11.55
N MET A 148 -8.43 -21.72 -10.81
CA MET A 148 -9.09 -22.81 -10.12
C MET A 148 -9.59 -23.87 -11.12
N ASN A 149 -9.68 -25.12 -10.67
CA ASN A 149 -10.12 -26.24 -11.50
C ASN A 149 -11.64 -26.28 -11.76
N ALA A 150 -12.41 -25.51 -10.98
CA ALA A 150 -13.85 -25.40 -11.11
C ALA A 150 -14.33 -24.05 -10.57
N ILE A 151 -15.48 -23.58 -11.06
CA ILE A 151 -16.13 -22.40 -10.51
C ILE A 151 -16.61 -22.72 -9.09
N PRO A 152 -16.23 -21.91 -8.07
CA PRO A 152 -16.69 -22.12 -6.71
C PRO A 152 -18.22 -22.09 -6.64
N LYS A 153 -18.78 -23.05 -5.89
CA LYS A 153 -20.21 -23.06 -5.59
C LYS A 153 -20.55 -21.91 -4.65
N GLY A 154 -21.82 -21.53 -4.65
CA GLY A 154 -22.35 -20.48 -3.78
C GLY A 154 -22.60 -19.17 -4.51
N TYR A 155 -23.06 -18.20 -3.74
CA TYR A 155 -23.45 -16.88 -4.18
C TYR A 155 -22.45 -15.84 -3.69
N TRP A 156 -22.14 -14.94 -4.62
CA TRP A 156 -21.04 -14.01 -4.54
C TRP A 156 -21.52 -12.64 -5.00
N LEU A 157 -21.11 -11.61 -4.29
CA LEU A 157 -21.30 -10.23 -4.68
C LEU A 157 -20.05 -9.72 -5.38
N ASP A 158 -20.22 -9.06 -6.51
CA ASP A 158 -19.15 -8.32 -7.16
C ASP A 158 -18.81 -7.05 -6.36
N PHE A 159 -17.80 -7.16 -5.50
CA PHE A 159 -17.36 -6.06 -4.67
C PHE A 159 -16.70 -4.96 -5.48
N THR A 160 -15.95 -5.30 -6.53
CA THR A 160 -15.31 -4.29 -7.39
C THR A 160 -16.34 -3.38 -8.06
N ALA A 161 -17.42 -3.96 -8.59
CA ALA A 161 -18.50 -3.16 -9.18
C ALA A 161 -19.27 -2.35 -8.13
N LEU A 162 -19.49 -2.90 -6.93
CA LEU A 162 -20.13 -2.15 -5.85
C LEU A 162 -19.26 -0.98 -5.39
N ALA A 163 -17.97 -1.22 -5.12
CA ALA A 163 -17.01 -0.22 -4.69
C ALA A 163 -16.94 0.96 -5.67
N LEU A 164 -16.93 0.68 -6.97
CA LEU A 164 -16.90 1.69 -8.02
C LEU A 164 -18.13 2.62 -7.99
N GLN A 165 -19.32 2.12 -7.61
CA GLN A 165 -20.52 2.97 -7.47
C GLN A 165 -20.39 4.01 -6.36
N TYR A 166 -19.50 3.78 -5.40
CA TYR A 166 -19.14 4.72 -4.32
C TYR A 166 -17.84 5.49 -4.62
N GLY A 167 -17.28 5.33 -5.83
CA GLY A 167 -16.06 6.02 -6.28
C GLY A 167 -14.76 5.32 -5.87
N TRP A 168 -14.84 4.14 -5.28
CA TRP A 168 -13.65 3.37 -4.90
C TRP A 168 -13.17 2.53 -6.08
N GLU A 169 -11.99 2.86 -6.57
CA GLU A 169 -11.37 2.24 -7.72
C GLU A 169 -10.38 1.18 -7.26
N ARG A 170 -10.38 0.02 -7.92
CA ARG A 170 -9.28 -0.95 -7.79
C ARG A 170 -8.00 -0.40 -8.42
N LEU A 171 -6.86 -0.86 -7.92
CA LEU A 171 -5.55 -0.48 -8.44
C LEU A 171 -4.95 -1.61 -9.28
N PRO A 172 -4.07 -1.29 -10.26
CA PRO A 172 -3.36 -2.32 -11.00
C PRO A 172 -2.39 -3.07 -10.07
N ALA A 173 -2.19 -4.35 -10.37
CA ALA A 173 -1.14 -5.14 -9.77
C ALA A 173 0.24 -4.56 -10.13
N LEU A 174 1.20 -4.72 -9.22
CA LEU A 174 2.58 -4.33 -9.44
C LEU A 174 3.26 -5.25 -10.45
N SER A 175 4.29 -4.75 -11.14
CA SER A 175 5.03 -5.53 -12.14
C SER A 175 5.65 -6.83 -11.60
N ASN A 176 5.89 -6.90 -10.29
CA ASN A 176 6.45 -8.06 -9.58
C ASN A 176 5.39 -8.99 -8.94
N TRP A 177 4.08 -8.79 -9.19
CA TRP A 177 3.01 -9.56 -8.54
C TRP A 177 3.16 -11.08 -8.68
N ARG A 178 3.72 -11.53 -9.81
CA ARG A 178 3.96 -12.96 -10.11
C ARG A 178 4.98 -13.62 -9.21
N THR A 179 5.86 -12.86 -8.56
CA THR A 179 6.84 -13.38 -7.59
C THR A 179 6.61 -12.85 -6.18
N TYR A 180 5.78 -11.82 -6.02
CA TYR A 180 5.48 -11.18 -4.74
C TYR A 180 3.96 -11.05 -4.50
N PHE A 181 3.44 -11.74 -3.48
CA PHE A 181 2.00 -11.83 -3.21
C PHE A 181 1.34 -10.46 -2.95
N SER A 182 1.91 -9.62 -2.09
CA SER A 182 1.35 -8.28 -1.84
C SER A 182 1.32 -7.43 -3.11
N GLY A 183 2.23 -7.70 -4.06
CA GLY A 183 2.24 -7.04 -5.37
C GLY A 183 1.01 -7.34 -6.23
N ALA A 184 0.24 -8.40 -5.95
CA ALA A 184 -1.04 -8.63 -6.62
C ALA A 184 -2.01 -7.47 -6.38
N ARG A 185 -1.97 -6.85 -5.19
CA ARG A 185 -2.74 -5.63 -4.85
C ARG A 185 -4.24 -5.75 -5.13
N PHE A 186 -4.79 -6.97 -5.13
CA PHE A 186 -6.21 -7.20 -5.37
C PHE A 186 -7.09 -6.60 -4.27
N ASN A 187 -6.52 -6.41 -3.08
CA ASN A 187 -7.23 -6.03 -1.87
C ASN A 187 -7.26 -4.51 -1.62
N GLU A 188 -6.50 -3.70 -2.36
CA GLU A 188 -6.43 -2.24 -2.16
C GLU A 188 -7.36 -1.49 -3.12
N PHE A 189 -8.15 -0.58 -2.56
CA PHE A 189 -9.07 0.29 -3.28
C PHE A 189 -8.81 1.75 -2.91
N ALA A 190 -8.86 2.65 -3.88
CA ALA A 190 -8.57 4.08 -3.70
C ALA A 190 -9.70 4.97 -4.23
N LEU A 191 -9.97 6.05 -3.50
CA LEU A 191 -10.87 7.12 -3.88
C LEU A 191 -10.05 8.25 -4.54
N THR A 192 -9.70 8.02 -5.81
CA THR A 192 -8.78 8.89 -6.57
C THR A 192 -9.42 10.25 -6.90
N GLN A 193 -10.69 10.24 -7.33
CA GLN A 193 -11.43 11.42 -7.80
C GLN A 193 -10.66 12.25 -8.85
N GLY A 194 -9.87 11.57 -9.69
CA GLY A 194 -9.05 12.20 -10.73
C GLY A 194 -7.77 12.88 -10.23
N LEU A 195 -7.44 12.78 -8.93
CA LEU A 195 -6.17 13.25 -8.40
C LEU A 195 -5.05 12.28 -8.75
N THR A 196 -3.87 12.81 -9.01
CA THR A 196 -2.63 12.05 -8.94
C THR A 196 -2.29 11.70 -7.50
N TRP A 197 -1.49 10.64 -7.29
CA TRP A 197 -1.02 10.26 -5.96
C TRP A 197 -0.35 11.45 -5.24
N ARG A 198 0.47 12.22 -5.95
CA ARG A 198 1.17 13.37 -5.39
C ARG A 198 0.21 14.48 -4.94
N GLU A 199 -0.82 14.78 -5.72
CA GLU A 199 -1.83 15.77 -5.34
C GLU A 199 -2.58 15.32 -4.09
N ALA A 200 -2.98 14.05 -4.03
CA ALA A 200 -3.63 13.47 -2.84
C ALA A 200 -2.72 13.49 -1.60
N MET A 201 -1.41 13.25 -1.76
CA MET A 201 -0.45 13.38 -0.66
C MET A 201 -0.35 14.81 -0.12
N LEU A 202 -0.44 15.81 -0.99
CA LEU A 202 -0.34 17.23 -0.60
C LEU A 202 -1.59 17.74 0.13
N GLU A 203 -2.71 17.02 0.06
CA GLU A 203 -3.88 17.32 0.89
C GLU A 203 -3.60 17.05 2.37
N LEU A 204 -2.78 16.03 2.68
CA LEU A 204 -2.48 15.62 4.05
C LEU A 204 -1.12 16.14 4.56
N TYR A 205 -0.11 16.12 3.69
CA TYR A 205 1.28 16.40 4.06
C TYR A 205 1.81 17.69 3.44
N PRO A 206 2.68 18.41 4.17
CA PRO A 206 3.45 19.48 3.54
C PRO A 206 4.34 18.93 2.42
N PRO A 207 4.60 19.69 1.35
CA PRO A 207 5.54 19.27 0.31
C PRO A 207 6.93 18.96 0.85
N GLU A 208 7.36 19.63 1.93
CA GLU A 208 8.65 19.38 2.57
C GLU A 208 8.74 17.98 3.20
N ALA A 209 7.62 17.40 3.64
CA ALA A 209 7.60 16.05 4.20
C ALA A 209 7.76 14.96 3.13
N LEU A 210 7.54 15.29 1.85
CA LEU A 210 7.70 14.36 0.73
C LEU A 210 9.13 14.37 0.17
N ILE A 211 10.00 15.25 0.67
CA ILE A 211 11.40 15.31 0.27
C ILE A 211 12.16 14.27 1.10
N THR A 212 12.38 13.07 0.54
CA THR A 212 13.27 12.09 1.15
C THR A 212 14.68 12.68 1.20
N PRO A 213 15.33 12.81 2.37
CA PRO A 213 16.71 13.27 2.42
C PRO A 213 17.56 12.27 1.62
N THR A 214 18.33 12.79 0.64
CA THR A 214 19.28 12.02 -0.16
C THR A 214 20.10 11.13 0.76
N ALA A 215 20.14 9.82 0.50
CA ALA A 215 20.96 8.89 1.26
C ALA A 215 22.40 9.42 1.28
N VAL A 216 22.89 9.77 2.47
CA VAL A 216 24.31 10.12 2.64
C VAL A 216 25.06 8.82 2.41
N ILE A 217 25.65 8.66 1.24
CA ILE A 217 26.53 7.53 0.94
C ILE A 217 27.70 7.66 1.93
N PRO A 218 27.85 6.76 2.92
CA PRO A 218 29.00 6.82 3.80
C PRO A 218 30.25 6.67 2.93
N PRO A 219 31.33 7.43 3.18
CA PRO A 219 32.54 7.31 2.38
C PRO A 219 32.98 5.84 2.37
N THR A 220 33.06 5.25 1.17
CA THR A 220 33.56 3.90 0.98
C THR A 220 34.90 3.80 1.67
N ARG A 221 35.00 3.00 2.75
CA ARG A 221 36.30 2.60 3.30
C ARG A 221 36.94 1.68 2.27
N THR A 222 37.63 2.24 1.29
CA THR A 222 38.58 1.48 0.48
C THR A 222 39.68 1.04 1.44
N PRO A 223 39.86 -0.26 1.74
CA PRO A 223 40.97 -0.69 2.56
C PRO A 223 42.24 -0.55 1.73
N THR A 224 42.94 0.59 1.86
CA THR A 224 44.32 0.68 1.40
C THR A 224 45.15 -0.26 2.27
N ARG A 225 45.61 -1.37 1.70
CA ARG A 225 46.48 -2.34 2.37
C ARG A 225 47.78 -1.64 2.74
N THR A 226 47.92 -1.16 3.97
CA THR A 226 49.18 -0.62 4.48
C THR A 226 50.23 -1.75 4.48
N PRO A 227 51.36 -1.62 3.75
CA PRO A 227 52.44 -2.58 3.85
C PRO A 227 53.01 -2.57 5.27
N TRP A 228 52.90 -3.69 5.98
CA TRP A 228 53.54 -3.86 7.28
C TRP A 228 55.07 -3.87 7.10
N GLY A 229 55.77 -2.95 7.77
CA GLY A 229 57.24 -2.91 7.80
C GLY A 229 57.87 -1.52 7.63
N TYR A 230 57.10 -0.48 7.31
CA TYR A 230 57.66 0.86 7.18
C TYR A 230 57.88 1.50 8.56
N LYS A 231 59.15 1.62 8.98
CA LYS A 231 59.54 2.47 10.12
C LYS A 231 59.93 3.84 9.56
N PRO A 232 59.16 4.92 9.82
CA PRO A 232 59.57 6.25 9.43
C PRO A 232 60.83 6.67 10.22
N PRO A 233 61.80 7.37 9.60
CA PRO A 233 62.96 7.89 10.32
C PRO A 233 62.53 8.93 11.36
N THR A 234 63.14 8.88 12.55
CA THR A 234 62.86 9.81 13.65
C THR A 234 63.10 11.26 13.21
N PRO A 235 62.12 12.17 13.36
CA PRO A 235 62.28 13.56 12.95
C PRO A 235 63.25 14.29 13.89
N THR A 236 64.37 14.79 13.34
CA THR A 236 65.29 15.70 14.02
C THR A 236 64.62 17.08 14.17
N LEU A 237 64.43 17.53 15.41
CA LEU A 237 63.86 18.85 15.71
C LEU A 237 64.84 19.94 15.27
N THR A 238 64.44 20.75 14.29
CA THR A 238 65.14 21.99 13.93
C THR A 238 64.30 23.18 14.42
N PRO A 239 64.76 23.98 15.38
CA PRO A 239 64.02 25.13 15.87
C PRO A 239 64.06 26.28 14.85
N THR A 240 62.90 26.81 14.48
CA THR A 240 62.78 28.02 13.63
C THR A 240 62.48 29.23 14.54
N PRO A 241 63.32 30.27 14.54
CA PRO A 241 63.06 31.50 15.29
C PRO A 241 62.34 32.51 14.40
N GLN A 242 61.07 32.81 14.65
CA GLN A 242 60.50 34.08 14.20
C GLN A 242 59.25 34.49 15.01
N PRO A 243 59.22 35.70 15.60
CA PRO A 243 58.08 36.21 16.36
C PRO A 243 57.00 36.81 15.45
N THR A 244 55.73 36.52 15.75
CA THR A 244 54.56 37.12 15.09
C THR A 244 54.27 38.51 15.66
N PHE A 245 54.28 39.55 14.81
CA PHE A 245 53.76 40.87 15.15
C PHE A 245 52.25 40.92 14.92
N THR A 246 51.49 41.31 15.94
CA THR A 246 50.04 41.53 15.86
C THR A 246 49.78 43.04 15.77
N PRO A 247 49.06 43.55 14.75
CA PRO A 247 48.54 44.92 14.77
C PRO A 247 47.17 44.95 15.47
N SER A 248 46.98 45.89 16.39
CA SER A 248 45.70 46.17 17.06
C SER A 248 44.94 47.31 16.34
N PRO A 249 43.60 47.30 16.34
CA PRO A 249 42.79 48.51 16.17
C PRO A 249 42.73 49.37 17.43
#